data_AF-A0A3D0WSS4-F1
#
_entry.id   AF-A0A3D0WSS4-F1
#
_cell.length_a   1.000
_cell.length_b   1.000
_cell.length_c   1.000
_cell.angle_alpha   90.00
_cell.angle_beta   90.00
_cell.angle_gamma   90.00
#
_symmetry.space_group_name_H-M   'P 1'
#
loop_
_entity.id
_entity.type
_entity.pdbx_description
1 polymer ?
#
loop_
_entity_poly.entity_id
_entity_poly.type
_entity_poly.pdbx_seq_one_letter_code
_entity_poly.pdbx_strand_id
1 'polypeptide(L)'
;MIVFRWGDSYIPMSKVKSGMEFSETAERAGFRDGDVLLYADGKEIIDRAGIVDNFAAQVIDAQTVTVLRSGQEINIPMPADFVQQLMRDKKGFAGYKDDVPTVVEKVQKGSEAEKIGLMKGDSLVGVNSVLTPTFQDFRSELKKNKGLRISIDFYREGVLQTASAQLDTTAVLGFNIASYLVTDHYTFFASFPAGVKYGIRTLKGYVSQFKHIFTKEGASSL
;
A
#
# COMPACT_ATOMS: atom_id res chain seq x y z
N MET A 1 24.19 -10.54 -2.73
CA MET A 1 23.73 -10.38 -4.12
C MET A 1 22.21 -10.19 -4.26
N ILE A 2 21.45 -10.11 -3.16
CA ILE A 2 19.99 -9.96 -3.22
C ILE A 2 19.59 -8.64 -3.88
N VAL A 3 20.07 -7.51 -3.37
CA VAL A 3 19.79 -6.18 -3.94
C VAL A 3 20.42 -5.94 -5.32
N PHE A 4 21.43 -6.73 -5.70
CA PHE A 4 21.98 -6.72 -7.07
C PHE A 4 21.02 -7.37 -8.07
N ARG A 5 20.45 -8.52 -7.70
CA ARG A 5 19.61 -9.33 -8.59
C ARG A 5 18.15 -8.86 -8.62
N TRP A 6 17.63 -8.40 -7.49
CA TRP A 6 16.21 -8.08 -7.30
C TRP A 6 15.93 -6.61 -6.91
N GLY A 7 16.96 -5.82 -6.61
CA GLY A 7 16.80 -4.44 -6.13
C GLY A 7 16.31 -4.34 -4.69
N ASP A 8 16.04 -3.12 -4.22
CA ASP A 8 15.33 -2.82 -2.96
C ASP A 8 14.02 -2.11 -3.32
N SER A 9 12.88 -2.75 -3.05
CA SER A 9 11.56 -2.25 -3.46
C SER A 9 10.76 -1.71 -2.29
N TYR A 10 10.15 -0.54 -2.45
CA TYR A 10 9.37 0.14 -1.42
C TYR A 10 8.29 1.03 -2.02
N ILE A 11 7.25 1.32 -1.24
CA ILE A 11 6.24 2.34 -1.53
C ILE A 11 6.64 3.58 -0.74
N PRO A 12 7.05 4.67 -1.40
CA PRO A 12 7.21 5.95 -0.72
C PRO A 12 5.83 6.49 -0.34
N MET A 13 5.67 6.89 0.91
CA MET A 13 4.37 7.39 1.39
C MET A 13 3.91 8.64 0.65
N SER A 14 4.84 9.43 0.10
CA SER A 14 4.53 10.57 -0.79
C SER A 14 3.72 10.20 -2.04
N LYS A 15 3.73 8.93 -2.46
CA LYS A 15 2.90 8.43 -3.58
C LYS A 15 1.50 7.99 -3.14
N VAL A 16 1.24 7.86 -1.84
CA VAL A 16 -0.04 7.45 -1.25
C VAL A 16 -0.93 8.68 -1.13
N LYS A 17 -1.49 9.14 -2.25
CA LYS A 17 -2.24 10.42 -2.31
C LYS A 17 -3.58 10.38 -1.56
N SER A 18 -4.19 9.21 -1.46
CA SER A 18 -5.50 9.01 -0.81
C SER A 18 -5.41 8.93 0.72
N GLY A 19 -4.19 8.90 1.26
CA GLY A 19 -3.94 8.71 2.68
C GLY A 19 -4.17 7.27 3.15
N MET A 20 -4.20 7.12 4.46
CA MET A 20 -4.37 5.84 5.14
C MET A 20 -5.63 5.79 5.98
N GLU A 21 -6.08 4.58 6.28
CA GLU A 21 -7.17 4.32 7.21
C GLU A 21 -6.57 3.80 8.52
N PHE A 22 -7.00 4.38 9.63
CA PHE A 22 -6.37 4.17 10.92
C PHE A 22 -7.30 3.37 11.85
N SER A 23 -6.70 2.51 12.67
CA SER A 23 -7.45 1.83 13.73
C SER A 23 -7.97 2.82 14.77
N GLU A 24 -9.02 2.46 15.51
CA GLU A 24 -9.52 3.23 16.66
C GLU A 24 -8.41 3.58 17.68
N THR A 25 -7.41 2.72 17.84
CA THR A 25 -6.23 2.95 18.68
C THR A 25 -5.37 4.08 18.12
N ALA A 26 -5.13 4.09 16.80
CA ALA A 26 -4.40 5.15 16.13
C ALA A 26 -5.19 6.47 16.12
N GLU A 27 -6.50 6.43 15.93
CA GLU A 27 -7.33 7.63 16.06
C GLU A 27 -7.24 8.25 17.46
N ARG A 28 -7.24 7.42 18.52
CA ARG A 28 -7.00 7.88 19.90
C ARG A 28 -5.62 8.49 20.10
N ALA A 29 -4.61 8.05 19.34
CA ALA A 29 -3.28 8.64 19.34
C ALA A 29 -3.21 9.96 18.53
N GLY A 30 -4.27 10.33 17.80
CA GLY A 30 -4.39 11.60 17.08
C GLY A 30 -4.32 11.48 15.55
N PHE A 31 -4.19 10.27 15.01
CA PHE A 31 -4.30 10.03 13.56
C PHE A 31 -5.73 10.21 13.07
N ARG A 32 -5.90 10.48 11.78
CA ARG A 32 -7.21 10.58 11.12
C ARG A 32 -7.15 9.91 9.77
N ASP A 33 -8.27 9.33 9.36
CA ASP A 33 -8.40 8.79 8.02
C ASP A 33 -8.09 9.84 6.95
N GLY A 34 -7.31 9.41 5.96
CA GLY A 34 -6.78 10.29 4.92
C GLY A 34 -5.44 10.95 5.28
N ASP A 35 -4.91 10.75 6.49
CA ASP A 35 -3.54 11.16 6.80
C ASP A 35 -2.54 10.36 5.94
N VAL A 36 -1.55 11.05 5.38
CA VAL A 36 -0.38 10.42 4.75
C VAL A 36 0.78 10.45 5.73
N LEU A 37 1.36 9.30 6.07
CA LEU A 37 2.52 9.24 6.95
C LEU A 37 3.77 9.76 6.23
N LEU A 38 4.39 10.84 6.70
CA LEU A 38 5.58 11.40 6.05
C LEU A 38 6.86 11.01 6.78
N TYR A 39 6.92 11.24 8.10
CA TYR A 39 8.14 11.09 8.88
C TYR A 39 7.89 10.43 10.24
N ALA A 40 8.85 9.66 10.72
CA ALA A 40 8.95 9.11 12.07
C ALA A 40 10.26 9.60 12.69
N ASP A 41 10.20 10.40 13.76
CA ASP A 41 11.36 11.05 14.39
C ASP A 41 12.27 11.78 13.38
N GLY A 42 11.66 12.47 12.41
CA GLY A 42 12.34 13.20 11.35
C GLY A 42 12.94 12.33 10.23
N LYS A 43 12.71 11.01 10.23
CA LYS A 43 13.12 10.10 9.14
C LYS A 43 11.93 9.77 8.26
N GLU A 44 12.13 9.79 6.94
CA GLU A 44 11.08 9.51 5.97
C GLU A 44 10.52 8.09 6.17
N ILE A 45 9.18 8.00 6.26
CA ILE A 45 8.47 6.73 6.33
C ILE A 45 8.31 6.19 4.92
N ILE A 46 8.71 4.94 4.75
CA ILE A 46 8.57 4.21 3.49
C ILE A 46 8.10 2.79 3.79
N ASP A 47 7.22 2.25 2.96
CA ASP A 47 6.72 0.90 3.16
C ASP A 47 7.47 -0.10 2.30
N ARG A 48 8.37 -0.87 2.90
CA ARG A 48 9.02 -1.99 2.22
C ARG A 48 8.16 -3.23 2.37
N ALA A 49 8.00 -3.98 1.28
CA ALA A 49 7.36 -5.28 1.30
C ALA A 49 8.18 -6.26 2.17
N GLY A 50 7.84 -6.35 3.46
CA GLY A 50 8.54 -7.17 4.44
C GLY A 50 8.01 -6.98 5.86
N ILE A 51 8.27 -7.96 6.73
CA ILE A 51 7.78 -7.98 8.12
C ILE A 51 8.53 -6.95 8.99
N VAL A 52 9.71 -6.51 8.56
CA VAL A 52 10.71 -5.85 9.42
C VAL A 52 10.87 -4.34 9.17
N ASP A 53 10.60 -3.88 7.94
CA ASP A 53 10.81 -2.48 7.50
C ASP A 53 9.53 -1.88 6.87
N ASN A 54 8.36 -2.32 7.30
CA ASN A 54 7.09 -1.73 6.87
C ASN A 54 6.83 -0.39 7.61
N PHE A 55 5.85 0.38 7.12
CA PHE A 55 5.52 1.68 7.72
C PHE A 55 5.08 1.55 9.20
N ALA A 56 4.37 0.49 9.55
CA ALA A 56 3.87 0.28 10.91
C ALA A 56 5.03 0.10 11.91
N ALA A 57 6.04 -0.69 11.56
CA ALA A 57 7.24 -0.89 12.38
C ALA A 57 7.99 0.43 12.63
N GLN A 58 8.02 1.33 11.65
CA GLN A 58 8.65 2.65 11.78
C GLN A 58 7.88 3.60 12.70
N VAL A 59 6.54 3.52 12.71
CA VAL A 59 5.71 4.33 13.60
C VAL A 59 5.71 3.83 15.04
N ILE A 60 5.70 2.50 15.23
CA ILE A 60 5.64 1.86 16.55
C ILE A 60 6.80 2.27 17.47
N ASP A 61 8.00 2.48 16.91
CA ASP A 61 9.19 2.87 17.68
C ASP A 61 9.41 4.39 17.74
N ALA A 62 8.57 5.19 17.09
CA ALA A 62 8.73 6.63 16.98
C ALA A 62 8.21 7.39 18.21
N GLN A 63 8.86 8.48 18.57
CA GLN A 63 8.35 9.42 19.58
C GLN A 63 7.38 10.44 18.97
N THR A 64 7.60 10.80 17.71
CA THR A 64 6.75 11.73 16.97
C THR A 64 6.60 11.28 15.53
N VAL A 65 5.38 11.32 15.02
CA VAL A 65 5.05 11.02 13.63
C VAL A 65 4.52 12.26 12.95
N THR A 66 5.13 12.64 11.84
CA THR A 66 4.66 13.73 10.99
C THR A 66 3.75 13.17 9.90
N VAL A 67 2.56 13.74 9.78
CA VAL A 67 1.56 13.35 8.77
C VAL A 67 1.17 14.53 7.89
N LEU A 68 0.82 14.26 6.64
CA LEU A 68 0.14 15.22 5.77
C LEU A 68 -1.36 15.08 5.96
N ARG A 69 -2.00 16.10 6.50
CA ARG A 69 -3.45 16.18 6.68
C ARG A 69 -3.98 17.39 5.95
N SER A 70 -4.85 17.18 4.96
CA SER A 70 -5.43 18.27 4.17
C SER A 70 -4.38 19.24 3.58
N GLY A 71 -3.23 18.72 3.17
CA GLY A 71 -2.13 19.50 2.60
C GLY A 71 -1.23 20.23 3.63
N GLN A 72 -1.44 20.03 4.93
CA GLN A 72 -0.60 20.59 6.00
C GLN A 72 0.13 19.48 6.76
N GLU A 73 1.38 19.73 7.14
CA GLU A 73 2.15 18.83 7.99
C GLU A 73 1.73 18.98 9.46
N ILE A 74 1.40 17.87 10.10
CA ILE A 74 1.00 17.81 11.51
C ILE A 74 1.90 16.82 12.23
N ASN A 75 2.47 17.24 13.36
CA ASN A 75 3.25 16.37 14.23
C ASN A 75 2.36 15.76 15.31
N ILE A 76 2.31 14.44 15.35
CA ILE A 76 1.57 13.63 16.31
C ILE A 76 2.57 13.02 17.31
N PRO A 77 2.58 13.45 18.59
CA PRO A 77 3.39 12.81 19.60
C PRO A 77 2.80 11.43 19.95
N MET A 78 3.63 10.40 19.93
CA MET A 78 3.19 9.03 20.15
C MET A 78 3.03 8.75 21.66
N PRO A 79 1.88 8.21 22.10
CA PRO A 79 1.72 7.76 23.48
C PRO A 79 2.75 6.69 23.84
N ALA A 80 3.30 6.75 25.06
CA ALA A 80 4.32 5.81 25.52
C ALA A 80 3.81 4.35 25.58
N ASP A 81 2.50 4.15 25.71
CA ASP A 81 1.82 2.85 25.77
C ASP A 81 1.13 2.46 24.45
N PHE A 82 1.36 3.20 23.36
CA PHE A 82 0.68 3.01 22.08
C PHE A 82 0.79 1.59 21.53
N VAL A 83 1.99 1.01 21.60
CA VAL A 83 2.26 -0.35 21.11
C VAL A 83 1.46 -1.39 21.89
N GLN A 84 1.38 -1.22 23.22
CA GLN A 84 0.60 -2.10 24.09
C GLN A 84 -0.89 -2.01 23.78
N GLN A 85 -1.40 -0.81 23.49
CA GLN A 85 -2.78 -0.62 23.07
C GLN A 85 -3.07 -1.33 21.74
N LEU A 86 -2.18 -1.18 20.73
CA LEU A 86 -2.33 -1.85 19.43
C LEU A 86 -2.33 -3.38 19.56
N MET A 87 -1.43 -3.93 20.39
CA MET A 87 -1.34 -5.38 20.63
C MET A 87 -2.60 -5.91 21.34
N ARG A 88 -3.18 -5.15 22.27
CA ARG A 88 -4.42 -5.51 22.97
C ARG A 88 -5.63 -5.50 22.02
N ASP A 89 -5.70 -4.51 21.15
CA ASP A 89 -6.86 -4.31 20.26
C ASP A 89 -6.83 -5.26 19.05
N LYS A 90 -5.68 -5.84 18.70
CA LYS A 90 -5.48 -6.82 17.60
C LYS A 90 -5.98 -6.38 16.22
N LYS A 91 -6.27 -5.09 16.03
CA LYS A 91 -6.81 -4.50 14.79
C LYS A 91 -5.74 -3.94 13.84
N GLY A 92 -4.45 -4.06 14.18
CA GLY A 92 -3.36 -3.44 13.42
C GLY A 92 -3.30 -1.92 13.61
N PHE A 93 -2.27 -1.27 13.10
CA PHE A 93 -2.06 0.17 13.27
C PHE A 93 -2.90 0.99 12.29
N ALA A 94 -2.60 0.81 11.00
CA ALA A 94 -3.23 1.49 9.89
C ALA A 94 -3.12 0.58 8.66
N GLY A 95 -4.04 0.75 7.72
CA GLY A 95 -3.97 0.19 6.38
C GLY A 95 -3.88 1.31 5.36
N TYR A 96 -3.44 0.98 4.15
CA TYR A 96 -3.79 1.85 3.03
C TYR A 96 -5.30 1.96 3.01
N LYS A 97 -5.81 3.19 3.07
CA LYS A 97 -7.22 3.43 2.78
C LYS A 97 -7.47 2.80 1.43
N ASP A 98 -8.58 2.07 1.30
CA ASP A 98 -9.07 1.26 0.18
C ASP A 98 -9.16 2.00 -1.18
N ASP A 99 -8.09 2.69 -1.56
CA ASP A 99 -7.96 3.67 -2.62
C ASP A 99 -6.57 3.50 -3.25
N VAL A 100 -6.16 2.26 -3.55
CA VAL A 100 -5.26 2.04 -4.68
C VAL A 100 -6.16 2.13 -5.89
N PRO A 101 -6.34 3.32 -6.51
CA PRO A 101 -7.17 3.44 -7.69
C PRO A 101 -6.65 2.43 -8.72
N THR A 102 -7.59 1.73 -9.34
CA THR A 102 -7.27 0.76 -10.38
C THR A 102 -6.89 1.54 -11.64
N VAL A 103 -5.69 2.10 -11.64
CA VAL A 103 -5.16 2.86 -12.78
C VAL A 103 -4.46 1.88 -13.70
N VAL A 104 -4.88 1.86 -14.96
CA VAL A 104 -4.26 1.04 -15.99
C VAL A 104 -2.85 1.56 -16.26
N GLU A 105 -1.83 0.73 -16.06
CA GLU A 105 -0.44 1.06 -16.43
C GLU A 105 -0.07 0.50 -17.79
N LYS A 106 -0.51 -0.74 -18.06
CA LYS A 106 -0.21 -1.43 -19.31
C LYS A 106 -1.35 -2.34 -19.69
N VAL A 107 -1.78 -2.25 -20.94
CA VAL A 107 -2.75 -3.15 -21.54
C VAL A 107 -2.00 -4.26 -22.30
N GLN A 108 -2.42 -5.51 -22.15
CA GLN A 108 -1.83 -6.64 -22.85
C GLN A 108 -2.38 -6.71 -24.28
N LYS A 109 -1.51 -6.97 -25.26
CA LYS A 109 -1.92 -7.10 -26.66
C LYS A 109 -2.84 -8.31 -26.85
N GLY A 110 -3.92 -8.14 -27.60
CA GLY A 110 -4.95 -9.15 -27.85
C GLY A 110 -5.92 -9.37 -26.68
N SER A 111 -5.78 -8.63 -25.59
CA SER A 111 -6.63 -8.77 -24.41
C SER A 111 -8.00 -8.13 -24.59
N GLU A 112 -8.93 -8.45 -23.70
CA GLU A 112 -10.25 -7.80 -23.69
C GLU A 112 -10.13 -6.30 -23.35
N ALA A 113 -9.21 -5.94 -22.46
CA ALA A 113 -8.89 -4.55 -22.14
C ALA A 113 -8.45 -3.76 -23.40
N GLU A 114 -7.69 -4.36 -24.31
CA GLU A 114 -7.32 -3.73 -25.59
C GLU A 114 -8.54 -3.56 -26.50
N LYS A 115 -9.39 -4.59 -26.62
CA LYS A 115 -10.56 -4.57 -27.50
C LYS A 115 -11.60 -3.52 -27.09
N ILE A 116 -11.78 -3.32 -25.78
CA ILE A 116 -12.68 -2.29 -25.25
C ILE A 116 -12.04 -0.90 -25.22
N GLY A 117 -10.78 -0.79 -25.65
CA GLY A 117 -10.08 0.48 -25.79
C GLY A 117 -9.57 1.09 -24.49
N LEU A 118 -9.33 0.28 -23.45
CA LEU A 118 -8.62 0.76 -22.27
C LEU A 118 -7.19 1.17 -22.64
N MET A 119 -6.69 2.19 -21.96
CA MET A 119 -5.39 2.80 -22.20
C MET A 119 -4.67 3.08 -20.89
N LYS A 120 -3.35 3.23 -20.97
CA LYS A 120 -2.55 3.68 -19.83
C LYS A 120 -3.11 5.01 -19.30
N GLY A 121 -3.29 5.10 -17.98
CA GLY A 121 -3.82 6.27 -17.29
C GLY A 121 -5.33 6.24 -17.02
N ASP A 122 -6.07 5.26 -17.57
CA ASP A 122 -7.48 5.09 -17.24
C ASP A 122 -7.65 4.68 -15.77
N SER A 123 -8.50 5.40 -15.04
CA SER A 123 -8.87 5.05 -13.66
C SER A 123 -10.17 4.26 -13.69
N LEU A 124 -10.12 2.95 -13.46
CA LEU A 124 -11.31 2.11 -13.39
C LEU A 124 -12.02 2.37 -12.06
N VAL A 125 -13.31 2.71 -12.13
CA VAL A 125 -14.12 3.15 -10.98
C VAL A 125 -15.38 2.33 -10.76
N GLY A 126 -15.78 1.51 -11.74
CA GLY A 126 -16.94 0.65 -11.57
C GLY A 126 -17.02 -0.52 -12.54
N VAL A 127 -17.82 -1.52 -12.14
CA VAL A 127 -18.23 -2.65 -12.96
C VAL A 127 -19.75 -2.79 -12.84
N ASN A 128 -20.49 -2.79 -13.95
CA ASN A 128 -21.96 -2.87 -13.95
C ASN A 128 -22.62 -1.79 -13.07
N SER A 129 -22.08 -0.56 -13.11
CA SER A 129 -22.51 0.56 -12.28
C SER A 129 -22.37 0.35 -10.77
N VAL A 130 -21.71 -0.75 -10.35
CA VAL A 130 -21.25 -0.95 -8.97
C VAL A 130 -19.90 -0.27 -8.84
N LEU A 131 -19.79 0.67 -7.90
CA LEU A 131 -18.54 1.35 -7.61
C LEU A 131 -17.52 0.36 -7.04
N THR A 132 -16.31 0.44 -7.56
CA THR A 132 -15.17 -0.41 -7.18
C THR A 132 -13.98 0.48 -6.84
N PRO A 133 -13.93 1.03 -5.61
CA PRO A 133 -12.89 1.98 -5.22
C PRO A 133 -11.50 1.34 -5.18
N THR A 134 -11.41 0.06 -4.80
CA THR A 134 -10.15 -0.70 -4.81
C THR A 134 -10.00 -1.61 -6.04
N PHE A 135 -8.75 -1.98 -6.31
CA PHE A 135 -8.46 -3.13 -7.18
C PHE A 135 -9.02 -4.46 -6.64
N GLN A 136 -9.13 -4.62 -5.32
CA GLN A 136 -9.69 -5.81 -4.69
C GLN A 136 -11.20 -5.93 -5.02
N ASP A 137 -11.94 -4.84 -4.89
CA ASP A 137 -13.37 -4.71 -5.21
C ASP A 137 -13.59 -4.90 -6.70
N PHE A 138 -12.77 -4.25 -7.53
CA PHE A 138 -12.81 -4.42 -8.98
C PHE A 138 -12.62 -5.89 -9.36
N ARG A 139 -11.59 -6.55 -8.81
CA ARG A 139 -11.33 -7.98 -9.06
C ARG A 139 -12.43 -8.88 -8.49
N SER A 140 -13.00 -8.53 -7.34
CA SER A 140 -14.12 -9.25 -6.73
C SER A 140 -15.34 -9.19 -7.65
N GLU A 141 -15.65 -8.02 -8.18
CA GLU A 141 -16.80 -7.82 -9.06
C GLU A 141 -16.62 -8.52 -10.42
N LEU A 142 -15.41 -8.48 -11.02
CA LEU A 142 -15.11 -9.29 -12.20
C LEU A 142 -15.32 -10.79 -11.97
N LYS A 143 -14.92 -11.30 -10.79
CA LYS A 143 -15.08 -12.72 -10.44
C LYS A 143 -16.55 -13.14 -10.30
N LYS A 144 -17.43 -12.25 -9.84
CA LYS A 144 -18.87 -12.52 -9.74
C LYS A 144 -19.53 -12.62 -11.11
N ASN A 145 -19.01 -11.90 -12.10
CA ASN A 145 -19.60 -11.78 -13.44
C ASN A 145 -18.86 -12.63 -14.50
N LYS A 146 -18.29 -13.77 -14.10
CA LYS A 146 -17.57 -14.69 -14.99
C LYS A 146 -18.40 -15.16 -16.18
N GLY A 147 -17.82 -15.11 -17.38
CA GLY A 147 -18.50 -15.53 -18.61
C GLY A 147 -19.60 -14.59 -19.09
N LEU A 148 -19.87 -13.48 -18.37
CA LEU A 148 -20.91 -12.52 -18.72
C LEU A 148 -20.33 -11.32 -19.46
N ARG A 149 -21.22 -10.62 -20.17
CA ARG A 149 -20.93 -9.30 -20.68
C ARG A 149 -21.14 -8.29 -19.57
N ILE A 150 -20.16 -7.43 -19.35
CA ILE A 150 -20.17 -6.42 -18.30
C ILE A 150 -19.95 -5.02 -18.88
N SER A 151 -20.27 -4.00 -18.09
CA SER A 151 -19.85 -2.62 -18.33
C SER A 151 -18.73 -2.25 -17.36
N ILE A 152 -17.74 -1.52 -17.85
CA ILE A 152 -16.62 -0.98 -17.10
C ILE A 152 -16.73 0.53 -17.14
N ASP A 153 -16.84 1.14 -15.97
CA ASP A 153 -16.83 2.59 -15.81
C ASP A 153 -15.42 3.05 -15.46
N PHE A 154 -14.91 4.03 -16.19
CA PHE A 154 -13.55 4.54 -16.00
C PHE A 154 -13.45 6.04 -16.31
N TYR A 155 -12.57 6.73 -15.60
CA TYR A 155 -12.19 8.09 -15.94
C TYR A 155 -10.99 8.11 -16.87
N ARG A 156 -11.12 8.85 -17.96
CA ARG A 156 -10.02 9.22 -18.85
C ARG A 156 -9.98 10.75 -18.94
N GLU A 157 -8.85 11.33 -18.55
CA GLU A 157 -8.66 12.79 -18.55
C GLU A 157 -9.77 13.56 -17.80
N GLY A 158 -10.29 12.97 -16.71
CA GLY A 158 -11.35 13.55 -15.90
C GLY A 158 -12.77 13.39 -16.44
N VAL A 159 -12.95 12.74 -17.60
CA VAL A 159 -14.27 12.42 -18.17
C VAL A 159 -14.63 10.98 -17.86
N LEU A 160 -15.81 10.76 -17.28
CA LEU A 160 -16.34 9.41 -17.05
C LEU A 160 -16.76 8.78 -18.39
N GLN A 161 -16.26 7.59 -18.66
CA GLN A 161 -16.57 6.78 -19.82
C GLN A 161 -17.00 5.39 -19.38
N THR A 162 -17.81 4.74 -20.22
CA THR A 162 -18.27 3.38 -20.00
C THR A 162 -17.97 2.55 -21.23
N ALA A 163 -17.32 1.40 -21.06
CA ALA A 163 -17.07 0.44 -22.13
C ALA A 163 -17.67 -0.93 -21.78
N SER A 164 -18.19 -1.64 -22.79
CA SER A 164 -18.73 -2.98 -22.61
C SER A 164 -17.67 -4.03 -22.91
N ALA A 165 -17.40 -4.91 -21.95
CA ALA A 165 -16.39 -5.97 -22.04
C ALA A 165 -17.03 -7.35 -21.96
N GLN A 166 -16.47 -8.32 -22.67
CA GLN A 166 -16.83 -9.72 -22.55
C GLN A 166 -15.84 -10.42 -21.59
N LEU A 167 -16.29 -10.78 -20.38
CA LEU A 167 -15.49 -11.61 -19.48
C LEU A 167 -15.52 -13.06 -19.95
N ASP A 168 -14.35 -13.69 -19.94
CA ASP A 168 -14.21 -15.13 -20.09
C ASP A 168 -14.33 -15.83 -18.71
N THR A 169 -14.06 -17.14 -18.69
CA THR A 169 -14.09 -17.94 -17.46
C THR A 169 -12.95 -17.63 -16.49
N THR A 170 -11.89 -16.96 -16.94
CA THR A 170 -10.74 -16.57 -16.11
C THR A 170 -11.03 -15.32 -15.28
N ALA A 171 -12.05 -14.54 -15.66
CA ALA A 171 -12.40 -13.25 -15.07
C ALA A 171 -11.30 -12.18 -15.18
N VAL A 172 -10.50 -12.20 -16.25
CA VAL A 172 -9.36 -11.30 -16.44
C VAL A 172 -9.56 -10.46 -17.70
N LEU A 173 -9.39 -9.14 -17.57
CA LEU A 173 -9.45 -8.23 -18.73
C LEU A 173 -8.09 -8.09 -19.45
N GLY A 174 -6.97 -8.40 -18.79
CA GLY A 174 -5.64 -8.39 -19.39
C GLY A 174 -4.95 -7.02 -19.35
N PHE A 175 -4.91 -6.39 -18.18
CA PHE A 175 -4.15 -5.18 -17.92
C PHE A 175 -3.31 -5.33 -16.64
N ASN A 176 -2.30 -4.49 -16.50
CA ASN A 176 -1.55 -4.30 -15.26
C ASN A 176 -1.98 -2.98 -14.62
N ILE A 177 -2.08 -2.97 -13.30
CA ILE A 177 -2.28 -1.74 -12.53
C ILE A 177 -0.96 -0.99 -12.34
N ALA A 178 -1.04 0.33 -12.24
CA ALA A 178 0.08 1.15 -11.84
C ALA A 178 0.56 0.71 -10.45
N SER A 179 1.84 0.35 -10.37
CA SER A 179 2.45 0.04 -9.09
C SER A 179 2.95 1.31 -8.43
N TYR A 180 2.64 1.47 -7.15
CA TYR A 180 3.27 2.48 -6.31
C TYR A 180 4.68 2.08 -5.84
N LEU A 181 5.10 0.83 -6.13
CA LEU A 181 6.43 0.32 -5.81
C LEU A 181 7.49 1.03 -6.65
N VAL A 182 8.48 1.57 -5.95
CA VAL A 182 9.75 2.03 -6.49
C VAL A 182 10.78 0.95 -6.21
N THR A 183 11.58 0.59 -7.20
CA THR A 183 12.68 -0.37 -7.05
C THR A 183 14.01 0.32 -7.33
N ASP A 184 14.86 0.39 -6.32
CA ASP A 184 16.22 0.86 -6.48
C ASP A 184 17.11 -0.26 -7.04
N HIS A 185 17.70 -0.03 -8.21
CA HIS A 185 18.63 -0.95 -8.85
C HIS A 185 20.07 -0.57 -8.57
N TYR A 186 20.86 -1.55 -8.12
CA TYR A 186 22.27 -1.35 -7.78
C TYR A 186 23.16 -2.01 -8.83
N THR A 187 24.20 -1.30 -9.28
CA THR A 187 25.26 -1.90 -10.10
C THR A 187 26.05 -2.92 -9.28
N PHE A 188 26.81 -3.80 -9.93
CA PHE A 188 27.52 -4.91 -9.28
C PHE A 188 28.30 -4.45 -8.05
N PHE A 189 29.12 -3.42 -8.19
CA PHE A 189 29.92 -2.89 -7.09
C PHE A 189 29.12 -2.08 -6.07
N ALA A 190 28.09 -1.33 -6.49
CA ALA A 190 27.22 -0.60 -5.56
C ALA A 190 26.35 -1.53 -4.70
N SER A 191 26.11 -2.77 -5.16
CA SER A 191 25.29 -3.74 -4.46
C SER A 191 25.92 -4.31 -3.17
N PHE A 192 27.25 -4.24 -3.04
CA PHE A 192 27.95 -4.71 -1.83
C PHE A 192 27.67 -3.82 -0.61
N PRO A 193 27.96 -2.50 -0.64
CA PRO A 193 27.62 -1.63 0.48
C PRO A 193 26.10 -1.54 0.70
N ALA A 194 25.29 -1.58 -0.35
CA ALA A 194 23.83 -1.61 -0.24
C ALA A 194 23.34 -2.90 0.45
N GLY A 195 23.91 -4.06 0.11
CA GLY A 195 23.57 -5.34 0.72
C GLY A 195 23.94 -5.42 2.20
N VAL A 196 25.09 -4.86 2.62
CA VAL A 196 25.47 -4.77 4.03
C VAL A 196 24.49 -3.88 4.80
N LYS A 197 24.14 -2.70 4.26
CA LYS A 197 23.13 -1.82 4.86
C LYS A 197 21.78 -2.53 5.01
N TYR A 198 21.34 -3.24 3.98
CA TYR A 198 20.13 -4.06 4.01
C TYR A 198 20.18 -5.09 5.14
N GLY A 199 21.27 -5.87 5.24
CA GLY A 199 21.41 -6.90 6.28
C GLY A 199 21.41 -6.34 7.70
N ILE A 200 22.14 -5.23 7.96
CA ILE A 200 22.15 -4.57 9.27
C ILE A 200 20.76 -4.04 9.63
N ARG A 201 20.05 -3.44 8.66
CA ARG A 201 18.70 -2.91 8.85
C ARG A 201 17.71 -4.02 9.22
N THR A 202 17.71 -5.11 8.45
CA THR A 202 16.89 -6.30 8.73
C THR A 202 17.18 -6.88 10.12
N LEU A 203 18.46 -6.99 10.50
CA LEU A 203 18.81 -7.48 11.83
C LEU A 203 18.27 -6.55 12.93
N LYS A 204 18.42 -5.24 12.77
CA LYS A 204 17.91 -4.25 13.74
C LYS A 204 16.39 -4.36 13.93
N GLY A 205 15.62 -4.49 12.85
CA GLY A 205 14.18 -4.59 12.99
C GLY A 205 13.74 -5.90 13.65
N TYR A 206 14.40 -7.04 13.38
CA TYR A 206 14.14 -8.27 14.14
C TYR A 206 14.45 -8.11 15.64
N VAL A 207 15.56 -7.46 15.98
CA VAL A 207 15.90 -7.16 17.39
C VAL A 207 14.85 -6.25 18.04
N SER A 208 14.34 -5.25 17.31
CA SER A 208 13.26 -4.38 17.81
C SER A 208 11.97 -5.18 18.07
N GLN A 209 11.61 -6.10 17.17
CA GLN A 209 10.44 -6.96 17.36
C GLN A 209 10.57 -7.86 18.60
N PHE A 210 11.76 -8.40 18.89
CA PHE A 210 11.98 -9.18 20.11
C PHE A 210 11.72 -8.37 21.39
N LYS A 211 12.08 -7.08 21.41
CA LYS A 211 11.77 -6.19 22.56
C LYS A 211 10.27 -6.19 22.87
N HIS A 212 9.41 -6.27 21.85
CA HIS A 212 7.96 -6.27 21.98
C HIS A 212 7.40 -7.65 22.36
N ILE A 213 7.97 -8.75 21.85
CA ILE A 213 7.56 -10.13 22.21
C ILE A 213 7.84 -10.44 23.69
N PHE A 214 8.93 -9.94 24.27
CA PHE A 214 9.27 -10.16 25.68
C PHE A 214 8.52 -9.26 26.67
N THR A 215 7.50 -8.52 26.22
CA THR A 215 6.56 -7.81 27.10
C THR A 215 5.43 -8.74 27.57
N LYS A 216 4.76 -8.39 28.68
CA LYS A 216 3.65 -9.18 29.23
C LYS A 216 2.53 -9.37 28.19
N GLU A 217 2.25 -8.33 27.42
CA GLU A 217 1.29 -8.32 26.33
C GLU A 217 1.76 -9.16 25.13
N GLY A 218 3.03 -9.05 24.73
CA GLY A 218 3.62 -9.82 23.62
C GLY A 218 3.61 -11.34 23.86
N ALA A 219 3.94 -11.78 25.08
CA ALA A 219 3.91 -13.20 25.45
C ALA A 219 2.49 -13.79 25.48
N SER A 220 1.46 -12.96 25.71
CA SER A 220 0.05 -13.37 25.73
C SER A 220 -0.62 -13.42 24.36
N SER A 221 0.07 -12.95 23.31
CA SER A 221 -0.46 -12.86 21.95
C SER A 221 0.11 -13.92 20.99
N LEU A 222 0.84 -14.91 21.52
CA LEU A 222 1.32 -16.12 20.84
C LEU A 222 0.24 -17.22 20.83
#